data_AF-A0A016U2M5-F1
#
_entry.id   AF-A0A016U2M5-F1
#
_cell.length_a   1.000
_cell.length_b   1.000
_cell.length_c   1.000
_cell.angle_alpha   90.00
_cell.angle_beta   90.00
_cell.angle_gamma   90.00
#
_symmetry.space_group_name_H-M   'P 1'
#
loop_
_entity.id
_entity.type
_entity.pdbx_description
1 polymer ?
#
loop_
_entity_poly.entity_id
_entity_poly.type
_entity_poly.pdbx_seq_one_letter_code
_entity_poly.pdbx_strand_id
1 'polypeptide(L)'
;MPRFLDKKTFELLHDVPPNTFSLVREALALRQRVVTARQSLKFLQRCKVNDVMPKFIMKKKIGTTCNLPENHPKIINIYRSILGVVIKEKQRVLYSSLLKCASKEQACRRLLPEQTWRRIEGGSRIICDSIRSSIRTTLCEKYDRLLSTKCGKRHNAKLTSSTEHHRPTNIVTNNVATYHPARVTVLGDTRLSDNAVDFLKFKIFRHWEDLEEVAILHGAGKDLAEGGTRT
;
A
#
# COMPACT_ATOMS: atom_id res chain seq x y z
N MET A 1 -18.63 4.48 -10.10
CA MET A 1 -18.61 5.81 -9.44
C MET A 1 -17.71 5.76 -8.21
N PRO A 2 -16.91 6.80 -7.91
CA PRO A 2 -16.11 6.86 -6.68
C PRO A 2 -17.01 6.81 -5.44
N ARG A 3 -16.72 5.92 -4.49
CA ARG A 3 -17.46 5.79 -3.23
C ARG A 3 -16.76 6.58 -2.14
N PHE A 4 -17.52 7.26 -1.27
CA PHE A 4 -16.96 7.88 -0.08
C PHE A 4 -16.57 6.84 0.95
N LEU A 5 -15.49 7.12 1.67
CA LEU A 5 -15.02 6.30 2.78
C LEU A 5 -15.81 6.59 4.07
N ASP A 6 -16.22 7.84 4.24
CA ASP A 6 -17.02 8.29 5.37
C ASP A 6 -18.40 8.76 4.88
N LYS A 7 -19.47 8.22 5.49
CA LYS A 7 -20.85 8.56 5.14
C LYS A 7 -21.18 10.03 5.42
N LYS A 8 -20.55 10.66 6.42
CA LYS A 8 -20.71 12.09 6.74
C LYS A 8 -20.33 13.00 5.58
N THR A 9 -19.57 12.50 4.60
CA THR A 9 -19.24 13.25 3.39
C THR A 9 -20.47 13.64 2.57
N PHE A 10 -21.55 12.83 2.62
CA PHE A 10 -22.80 13.16 1.95
C PHE A 10 -23.49 14.39 2.54
N GLU A 11 -23.31 14.65 3.84
CA GLU A 11 -23.87 15.83 4.52
C GLU A 11 -23.28 17.13 3.95
N LEU A 12 -22.02 17.10 3.51
CA LEU A 12 -21.38 18.25 2.87
C LEU A 12 -21.96 18.60 1.49
N LEU A 13 -22.72 17.68 0.88
CA LEU A 13 -23.30 17.87 -0.45
C LEU A 13 -24.71 18.44 -0.44
N HIS A 14 -25.33 18.63 0.73
CA HIS A 14 -26.75 18.99 0.86
C HIS A 14 -27.11 20.27 0.08
N ASP A 15 -26.26 21.28 0.13
CA ASP A 15 -26.51 22.60 -0.49
C ASP A 15 -25.71 22.80 -1.77
N VAL A 16 -25.26 21.71 -2.41
CA VAL A 16 -24.51 21.77 -3.66
C VAL A 16 -25.47 21.80 -4.85
N PRO A 17 -25.39 22.81 -5.73
CA PRO A 17 -26.22 22.87 -6.92
C PRO A 17 -26.08 21.62 -7.81
N PRO A 18 -27.17 21.10 -8.43
CA PRO A 18 -27.14 19.89 -9.23
C PRO A 18 -26.10 19.89 -10.36
N ASN A 19 -25.90 21.04 -11.01
CA ASN A 19 -24.94 21.24 -12.10
C ASN A 19 -23.46 21.09 -11.65
N THR A 20 -23.17 21.28 -10.36
CA THR A 20 -21.81 21.15 -9.79
C THR A 20 -21.66 19.93 -8.88
N PHE A 21 -22.76 19.24 -8.57
CA PHE A 21 -22.79 18.10 -7.65
C PHE A 21 -21.77 17.00 -8.01
N SER A 22 -21.73 16.57 -9.27
CA SER A 22 -20.79 15.51 -9.69
C SER A 22 -19.33 15.93 -9.49
N LEU A 23 -19.00 17.19 -9.81
CA LEU A 23 -17.66 17.73 -9.64
C LEU A 23 -17.24 17.74 -8.17
N VAL A 24 -18.09 18.28 -7.29
CA VAL A 24 -17.80 18.34 -5.85
C VAL A 24 -17.65 16.94 -5.27
N ARG A 25 -18.57 16.03 -5.62
CA ARG A 25 -18.53 14.65 -5.16
C ARG A 25 -17.24 13.95 -5.57
N GLU A 26 -16.81 14.11 -6.82
CA GLU A 26 -15.54 13.56 -7.31
C GLU A 26 -14.33 14.16 -6.59
N ALA A 27 -14.32 15.49 -6.38
CA ALA A 27 -13.24 16.16 -5.67
C ALA A 27 -13.10 15.63 -4.23
N LEU A 28 -14.21 15.52 -3.50
CA LEU A 28 -14.24 15.00 -2.13
C LEU A 28 -13.80 13.54 -2.06
N ALA A 29 -14.29 12.69 -2.96
CA ALA A 29 -13.90 11.28 -3.01
C ALA A 29 -12.40 11.13 -3.30
N LEU A 30 -11.88 11.94 -4.22
CA LEU A 30 -10.47 11.92 -4.58
C LEU A 30 -9.58 12.40 -3.43
N ARG A 31 -10.01 13.44 -2.69
CA ARG A 31 -9.30 13.92 -1.49
C ARG A 31 -9.16 12.84 -0.43
N GLN A 32 -10.23 12.08 -0.17
CA GLN A 32 -10.21 10.94 0.74
C GLN A 32 -9.25 9.84 0.27
N ARG A 33 -9.30 9.49 -1.02
CA ARG A 33 -8.36 8.51 -1.61
C ARG A 33 -6.90 8.94 -1.45
N VAL A 34 -6.61 10.23 -1.68
CA VAL A 34 -5.27 10.79 -1.49
C VAL A 34 -4.80 10.63 -0.03
N VAL A 35 -5.67 10.88 0.94
CA VAL A 35 -5.36 10.70 2.36
C VAL A 35 -5.02 9.24 2.67
N THR A 36 -5.86 8.32 2.22
CA THR A 36 -5.65 6.87 2.38
C THR A 36 -4.33 6.42 1.75
N ALA A 37 -4.10 6.78 0.49
CA ALA A 37 -2.89 6.43 -0.24
C ALA A 37 -1.61 6.97 0.42
N ARG A 38 -1.65 8.19 0.98
CA ARG A 38 -0.54 8.77 1.76
C ARG A 38 -0.22 7.94 3.00
N GLN A 39 -1.22 7.49 3.74
CA GLN A 39 -0.99 6.66 4.94
C GLN A 39 -0.43 5.28 4.56
N SER A 40 -0.97 4.64 3.51
CA SER A 40 -0.44 3.37 3.02
C SER A 40 1.01 3.48 2.55
N LEU A 41 1.36 4.57 1.84
CA LEU A 41 2.73 4.81 1.40
C LEU A 41 3.69 4.97 2.59
N LYS A 42 3.32 5.77 3.59
CA LYS A 42 4.11 5.94 4.83
C LYS A 42 4.34 4.62 5.55
N PHE A 43 3.31 3.77 5.64
CA PHE A 43 3.44 2.43 6.22
C PHE A 43 4.46 1.58 5.45
N LEU A 44 4.38 1.52 4.12
CA LEU A 44 5.33 0.73 3.32
C LEU A 44 6.76 1.26 3.40
N GLN A 45 6.93 2.58 3.42
CA GLN A 45 8.23 3.22 3.63
C GLN A 45 8.81 2.85 5.00
N ARG A 46 7.98 2.87 6.06
CA ARG A 46 8.38 2.42 7.40
C ARG A 46 8.79 0.94 7.40
N CYS A 47 8.03 0.07 6.71
CA CYS A 47 8.40 -1.33 6.53
C CYS A 47 9.78 -1.49 5.86
N LYS A 48 10.03 -0.74 4.78
CA LYS A 48 11.31 -0.77 4.06
C LYS A 48 12.48 -0.31 4.93
N VAL A 49 12.34 0.81 5.64
CA VAL A 49 13.40 1.39 6.49
C VAL A 49 13.80 0.44 7.62
N ASN A 50 12.83 -0.28 8.19
CA ASN A 50 13.06 -1.18 9.33
C ASN A 50 13.26 -2.66 8.91
N ASP A 51 13.45 -2.94 7.62
CA ASP A 51 13.57 -4.29 7.04
C ASP A 51 12.46 -5.26 7.50
N VAL A 52 11.24 -4.73 7.63
CA VAL A 52 10.03 -5.50 7.96
C VAL A 52 9.31 -5.82 6.67
N MET A 53 9.15 -7.11 6.36
CA MET A 53 8.44 -7.53 5.17
C MET A 53 6.93 -7.62 5.43
N PRO A 54 6.07 -6.87 4.71
CA PRO A 54 4.63 -7.01 4.84
C PRO A 54 4.15 -8.41 4.44
N LYS A 55 3.20 -8.98 5.21
CA LYS A 55 2.65 -10.32 4.99
C LYS A 55 2.08 -10.53 3.58
N PHE A 56 1.48 -9.51 2.97
CA PHE A 56 0.89 -9.64 1.63
C PHE A 56 1.94 -9.87 0.53
N ILE A 57 3.18 -9.39 0.73
CA ILE A 57 4.30 -9.67 -0.16
C ILE A 57 4.78 -11.12 0.05
N MET A 58 4.97 -11.53 1.31
CA MET A 58 5.40 -12.88 1.65
C MET A 58 4.38 -13.97 1.26
N LYS A 59 3.09 -13.65 1.27
CA LYS A 59 2.01 -14.58 0.89
C LYS A 59 2.12 -15.07 -0.55
N LYS A 60 2.91 -14.40 -1.40
CA LYS A 60 3.15 -14.82 -2.78
C LYS A 60 3.95 -16.13 -2.89
N LYS A 61 4.57 -16.61 -1.81
CA LYS A 61 5.33 -17.87 -1.75
C LYS A 61 6.31 -18.02 -2.94
N ILE A 62 7.15 -17.01 -3.13
CA ILE A 62 8.10 -16.99 -4.25
C ILE A 62 9.15 -18.08 -4.08
N GLY A 63 9.53 -18.40 -2.84
CA GLY A 63 10.44 -19.50 -2.55
C GLY A 63 9.95 -20.83 -3.13
N THR A 64 8.67 -21.16 -2.96
CA THR A 64 8.10 -22.39 -3.54
C THR A 64 8.15 -22.41 -5.06
N THR A 65 8.02 -21.25 -5.71
CA THR A 65 8.11 -21.15 -7.18
C THR A 65 9.55 -21.31 -7.67
N CYS A 66 10.53 -20.88 -6.87
CA CYS A 66 11.95 -20.96 -7.20
C CYS A 66 12.65 -22.20 -6.61
N ASN A 67 11.91 -23.15 -6.01
CA ASN A 67 12.45 -24.30 -5.27
C ASN A 67 13.50 -23.91 -4.20
N LEU A 68 13.30 -22.77 -3.55
CA LEU A 68 14.16 -22.26 -2.49
C LEU A 68 13.36 -22.02 -1.20
N PRO A 69 13.98 -22.20 -0.02
CA PRO A 69 13.37 -21.79 1.24
C PRO A 69 13.00 -20.30 1.25
N GLU A 70 11.89 -19.93 1.89
CA GLU A 70 11.44 -18.51 1.97
C GLU A 70 12.40 -17.60 2.74
N ASN A 71 13.22 -18.18 3.60
CA ASN A 71 14.30 -17.50 4.32
C ASN A 71 15.63 -17.47 3.54
N HIS A 72 15.69 -18.04 2.34
CA HIS A 72 16.90 -18.01 1.52
C HIS A 72 17.25 -16.56 1.13
N PRO A 73 18.52 -16.12 1.23
CA PRO A 73 18.91 -14.73 0.98
C PRO A 73 18.46 -14.18 -0.38
N LYS A 74 18.54 -15.00 -1.44
CA LYS A 74 18.04 -14.64 -2.78
C LYS A 74 16.54 -14.33 -2.78
N ILE A 75 15.71 -15.13 -2.10
CA ILE A 75 14.26 -14.93 -2.01
C ILE A 75 13.93 -13.68 -1.20
N ILE A 76 14.63 -13.46 -0.09
CA ILE A 76 14.49 -12.24 0.71
C ILE A 76 14.81 -11.00 -0.13
N ASN A 77 15.88 -11.03 -0.93
CA ASN A 77 16.25 -9.91 -1.81
C ASN A 77 15.20 -9.67 -2.92
N ILE A 78 14.58 -10.71 -3.45
CA ILE A 78 13.45 -10.57 -4.38
C ILE A 78 12.27 -9.87 -3.67
N TYR A 79 11.90 -10.29 -2.46
CA TYR A 79 10.83 -9.63 -1.70
C TYR A 79 11.13 -8.16 -1.39
N ARG A 80 12.36 -7.83 -1.01
CA ARG A 80 12.80 -6.44 -0.81
C ARG A 80 12.68 -5.62 -2.08
N SER A 81 13.06 -6.20 -3.21
CA SER A 81 12.95 -5.54 -4.51
C SER A 81 11.49 -5.31 -4.91
N ILE A 82 10.62 -6.29 -4.68
CA ILE A 82 9.16 -6.16 -4.87
C ILE A 82 8.61 -5.04 -3.99
N LEU A 83 8.96 -4.98 -2.70
CA LEU A 83 8.55 -3.89 -1.82
C LEU A 83 9.00 -2.52 -2.36
N GLY A 84 10.22 -2.44 -2.90
CA GLY A 84 10.74 -1.24 -3.57
C GLY A 84 9.89 -0.81 -4.77
N VAL A 85 9.52 -1.75 -5.64
CA VAL A 85 8.63 -1.50 -6.79
C VAL A 85 7.24 -1.05 -6.32
N VAL A 86 6.69 -1.70 -5.29
CA VAL A 86 5.38 -1.35 -4.71
C VAL A 86 5.36 0.10 -4.23
N ILE A 87 6.41 0.52 -3.51
CA ILE A 87 6.53 1.88 -3.00
C ILE A 87 6.60 2.89 -4.15
N LYS A 88 7.43 2.63 -5.17
CA LYS A 88 7.60 3.52 -6.33
C LYS A 88 6.29 3.72 -7.08
N GLU A 89 5.56 2.65 -7.35
CA GLU A 89 4.30 2.75 -8.09
C GLU A 89 3.20 3.40 -7.25
N LYS A 90 3.08 3.11 -5.95
CA LYS A 90 2.15 3.84 -5.07
C LYS A 90 2.48 5.34 -5.01
N GLN A 91 3.76 5.71 -5.00
CA GLN A 91 4.17 7.11 -5.05
C GLN A 91 3.75 7.77 -6.38
N ARG A 92 3.90 7.08 -7.51
CA ARG A 92 3.44 7.55 -8.83
C ARG A 92 1.94 7.76 -8.89
N VAL A 93 1.15 6.77 -8.46
CA VAL A 93 -0.31 6.84 -8.42
C VAL A 93 -0.79 7.96 -7.49
N LEU A 94 -0.15 8.10 -6.31
CA LEU A 94 -0.44 9.19 -5.38
C LEU A 94 -0.16 10.55 -6.02
N TYR A 95 0.96 10.71 -6.72
CA TYR A 95 1.30 11.97 -7.39
C TYR A 95 0.26 12.35 -8.46
N SER A 96 -0.13 11.40 -9.32
CA SER A 96 -1.20 11.64 -10.30
C SER A 96 -2.53 11.99 -9.63
N SER A 97 -2.87 11.31 -8.54
CA SER A 97 -4.10 11.58 -7.79
C SER A 97 -4.10 12.95 -7.13
N LEU A 98 -2.95 13.41 -6.62
CA LEU A 98 -2.77 14.76 -6.06
C LEU A 98 -2.98 15.84 -7.11
N LEU A 99 -2.40 15.68 -8.31
CA LEU A 99 -2.60 16.63 -9.41
C LEU A 99 -4.08 16.70 -9.82
N LYS A 100 -4.73 15.54 -9.97
CA LYS A 100 -6.17 15.48 -10.27
C LYS A 100 -7.01 16.11 -9.16
N CYS A 101 -6.66 15.90 -7.90
CA CYS A 101 -7.34 16.48 -6.74
C CYS A 101 -7.24 18.00 -6.76
N ALA A 102 -6.04 18.54 -6.93
CA ALA A 102 -5.81 19.98 -7.00
C ALA A 102 -6.58 20.64 -8.15
N SER A 103 -6.57 20.02 -9.33
CA SER A 103 -7.33 20.51 -10.49
C SER A 103 -8.85 20.53 -10.24
N LYS A 104 -9.40 19.46 -9.63
CA LYS A 104 -10.83 19.37 -9.31
C LYS A 104 -11.23 20.35 -8.21
N GLU A 105 -10.43 20.50 -7.16
CA GLU A 105 -10.65 21.50 -6.10
C GLU A 105 -10.60 22.94 -6.64
N GLN A 106 -9.68 23.21 -7.57
CA GLN A 106 -9.63 24.52 -8.23
C GLN A 106 -10.87 24.77 -9.11
N ALA A 107 -11.37 23.75 -9.80
CA ALA A 107 -12.62 23.86 -10.55
C ALA A 107 -13.82 24.11 -9.61
N CYS A 108 -13.89 23.42 -8.47
CA CYS A 108 -14.92 23.68 -7.46
C CYS A 108 -14.87 25.13 -6.97
N ARG A 109 -13.67 25.66 -6.65
CA ARG A 109 -13.50 27.05 -6.20
C ARG A 109 -13.94 28.07 -7.24
N ARG A 110 -13.82 27.77 -8.54
CA ARG A 110 -14.27 28.67 -9.63
C ARG A 110 -15.77 28.63 -9.87
N LEU A 111 -16.39 27.47 -9.70
CA LEU A 111 -17.78 27.22 -10.11
C LEU A 111 -18.79 27.34 -8.96
N LEU A 112 -18.34 27.27 -7.72
CA LEU A 112 -19.18 27.42 -6.54
C LEU A 112 -19.06 28.81 -5.93
N PRO A 113 -20.12 29.29 -5.26
CA PRO A 113 -20.01 30.43 -4.37
C PRO A 113 -18.92 30.18 -3.33
N GLU A 114 -18.08 31.20 -3.11
CA GLU A 114 -16.90 31.11 -2.25
C GLU A 114 -17.23 30.60 -0.84
N GLN A 115 -18.32 31.08 -0.25
CA GLN A 115 -18.78 30.65 1.08
C GLN A 115 -19.17 29.17 1.11
N THR A 116 -19.86 28.69 0.07
CA THR A 116 -20.25 27.29 -0.07
C THR A 116 -19.03 26.39 -0.18
N TRP A 117 -18.05 26.77 -1.02
CA TRP A 117 -16.82 26.00 -1.17
C TRP A 117 -16.00 25.99 0.12
N ARG A 118 -15.82 27.12 0.80
CA ARG A 118 -15.08 27.16 2.08
C ARG A 118 -15.69 26.24 3.14
N ARG A 119 -17.02 26.23 3.27
CA ARG A 119 -17.73 25.33 4.18
C ARG A 119 -17.45 23.87 3.85
N ILE A 120 -17.59 23.50 2.58
CA ILE A 120 -17.34 22.13 2.09
C ILE A 120 -15.88 21.73 2.31
N GLU A 121 -14.93 22.59 1.97
CA GLU A 121 -13.50 22.36 2.14
C GLU A 121 -13.14 22.20 3.64
N GLY A 122 -13.72 23.03 4.50
CA GLY A 122 -13.57 22.96 5.95
C GLY A 122 -14.09 21.64 6.53
N GLY A 123 -15.34 21.28 6.22
CA GLY A 123 -15.92 20.01 6.67
C GLY A 123 -15.15 18.80 6.11
N SER A 124 -14.75 18.85 4.84
CA SER A 124 -13.95 17.80 4.20
C SER A 124 -12.61 17.60 4.88
N ARG A 125 -11.98 18.67 5.36
CA ARG A 125 -10.71 18.60 6.11
C ARG A 125 -10.88 17.80 7.39
N ILE A 126 -11.93 18.08 8.17
CA ILE A 126 -12.24 17.37 9.42
C ILE A 126 -12.46 15.87 9.15
N ILE A 127 -13.25 15.53 8.13
CA ILE A 127 -13.48 14.13 7.71
C ILE A 127 -12.17 13.47 7.30
N CYS A 128 -11.36 14.15 6.48
CA CYS A 128 -10.06 13.65 6.04
C CYS A 128 -9.09 13.44 7.21
N ASP A 129 -9.14 14.28 8.25
CA ASP A 129 -8.32 14.14 9.44
C ASP A 129 -8.76 12.93 10.28
N SER A 130 -10.07 12.70 10.41
CA SER A 130 -10.64 11.48 11.02
C SER A 130 -10.21 10.21 10.28
N ILE A 131 -10.40 10.17 8.95
CA ILE A 131 -9.95 9.06 8.09
C ILE A 131 -8.45 8.82 8.27
N ARG A 132 -7.65 9.89 8.27
CA ARG A 132 -6.20 9.79 8.45
C ARG A 132 -5.84 9.13 9.76
N SER A 133 -6.46 9.55 10.86
CA SER A 133 -6.21 9.04 12.20
C SER A 133 -6.61 7.56 12.30
N SER A 134 -7.82 7.20 11.85
CA SER A 134 -8.30 5.81 11.86
C SER A 134 -7.38 4.87 11.06
N ILE A 135 -7.00 5.26 9.84
CA ILE A 135 -6.09 4.46 9.01
C ILE A 135 -4.70 4.38 9.64
N ARG A 136 -4.19 5.49 10.19
CA ARG A 136 -2.89 5.50 10.86
C ARG A 136 -2.86 4.51 12.03
N THR A 137 -3.85 4.53 12.91
CA THR A 137 -3.97 3.60 14.04
C THR A 137 -3.98 2.15 13.54
N THR A 138 -4.85 1.84 12.57
CA THR A 138 -4.93 0.50 11.97
C THR A 138 -3.59 0.03 11.37
N LEU A 139 -2.88 0.92 10.67
CA LEU A 139 -1.60 0.58 10.05
C LEU A 139 -0.47 0.45 11.09
N CYS A 140 -0.49 1.24 12.16
CA CYS A 140 0.42 1.08 13.30
C CYS A 140 0.22 -0.28 13.95
N GLU A 141 -1.01 -0.67 14.29
CA GLU A 141 -1.28 -2.00 14.85
C GLU A 141 -0.84 -3.13 13.93
N LYS A 142 -1.09 -2.99 12.62
CA LYS A 142 -0.61 -3.96 11.61
C LYS A 142 0.92 -4.04 11.62
N TYR A 143 1.61 -2.91 11.74
CA TYR A 143 3.06 -2.85 11.83
C TYR A 143 3.57 -3.54 13.12
N ASP A 144 2.96 -3.25 14.26
CA ASP A 144 3.38 -3.81 15.55
C ASP A 144 3.18 -5.33 15.58
N ARG A 145 2.08 -5.83 15.01
CA ARG A 145 1.87 -7.28 14.81
C ARG A 145 2.95 -7.93 13.94
N LEU A 146 3.49 -7.23 12.93
CA LEU A 146 4.60 -7.72 12.12
C LEU A 146 5.89 -7.82 12.94
N LEU A 147 6.14 -6.88 13.85
CA LEU A 147 7.29 -6.90 14.74
C LEU A 147 7.19 -8.03 15.78
N SER A 148 6.06 -8.17 16.47
CA SER A 148 5.87 -9.21 17.50
C SER A 148 6.03 -10.62 16.93
N THR A 149 5.60 -10.83 15.68
CA THR A 149 5.79 -12.12 14.98
C THR A 149 7.27 -12.46 14.77
N LYS A 150 8.16 -11.46 14.60
CA LYS A 150 9.61 -11.69 14.51
C LYS A 150 10.24 -12.02 15.87
N CYS A 151 9.72 -11.46 16.97
CA CYS A 151 10.30 -11.66 18.32
C CYS A 151 10.06 -13.07 18.86
N GLY A 152 8.86 -13.63 18.65
CA GLY A 152 8.51 -14.99 19.11
C GLY A 152 9.29 -16.14 18.47
N LYS A 153 10.04 -15.89 17.38
CA LYS A 153 10.88 -16.91 16.72
C LYS A 153 12.32 -16.97 17.24
N ARG A 154 12.78 -15.97 18.00
CA ARG A 154 14.18 -15.94 18.49
C ARG A 154 14.35 -16.59 19.87
N HIS A 155 13.29 -16.71 20.67
CA HIS A 155 13.39 -17.21 22.05
C HIS A 155 13.30 -18.73 22.21
N ASN A 156 13.07 -19.48 21.13
CA ASN A 156 13.00 -20.96 21.17
C ASN A 156 14.17 -21.66 20.45
N ALA A 157 15.22 -20.93 20.07
CA ALA A 157 16.46 -21.56 19.63
C ALA A 157 17.22 -22.05 20.85
N LYS A 158 16.85 -23.24 21.34
CA LYS A 158 17.69 -24.04 22.23
C LYS A 158 19.06 -24.16 21.58
N LEU A 159 20.07 -23.65 22.27
CA LEU A 159 21.47 -23.71 21.90
C LEU A 159 21.86 -25.20 21.80
N THR A 160 21.89 -25.75 20.60
CA THR A 160 22.63 -26.98 20.31
C THR A 160 23.78 -26.61 19.41
N SER A 161 24.95 -26.53 20.02
CA SER A 161 26.25 -26.58 19.37
C SER A 161 26.33 -27.80 18.44
N SER A 162 26.68 -27.59 17.18
CA SER A 162 27.75 -28.37 16.55
C SER A 162 28.15 -27.73 15.22
N THR A 163 29.44 -27.50 15.14
CA THR A 163 30.27 -27.19 13.98
C THR A 163 30.01 -28.15 12.83
N GLU A 164 29.97 -27.66 11.59
CA GLU A 164 30.56 -28.36 10.45
C GLU A 164 30.81 -27.40 9.28
N HIS A 165 32.08 -27.32 8.89
CA HIS A 165 32.58 -26.52 7.78
C HIS A 165 32.20 -27.17 6.45
N HIS A 166 31.45 -26.45 5.60
CA HIS A 166 31.41 -26.75 4.17
C HIS A 166 31.82 -25.53 3.34
N ARG A 167 33.06 -25.62 2.84
CA ARG A 167 33.61 -24.86 1.73
C ARG A 167 32.94 -25.34 0.43
N PRO A 168 32.58 -24.42 -0.48
CA PRO A 168 32.67 -24.75 -1.90
C PRO A 168 33.52 -23.74 -2.67
N THR A 169 34.32 -24.33 -3.54
CA THR A 169 35.36 -23.79 -4.40
C THR A 169 34.78 -22.95 -5.55
N ASN A 170 35.58 -21.95 -5.98
CA ASN A 170 35.40 -21.10 -7.15
C ASN A 170 34.99 -21.85 -8.43
N ILE A 171 34.32 -21.18 -9.38
CA ILE A 171 34.61 -21.23 -10.84
C ILE A 171 33.77 -20.18 -11.62
N VAL A 172 34.51 -19.26 -12.25
CA VAL A 172 34.41 -18.67 -13.61
C VAL A 172 33.32 -17.64 -13.97
N THR A 173 33.81 -16.43 -14.20
CA THR A 173 33.30 -15.33 -15.05
C THR A 173 33.48 -15.62 -16.54
N ASN A 174 32.47 -15.32 -17.39
CA ASN A 174 32.67 -14.59 -18.67
C ASN A 174 31.35 -14.24 -19.42
N ASN A 175 31.15 -12.92 -19.59
CA ASN A 175 30.62 -12.08 -20.68
C ASN A 175 29.80 -12.66 -21.85
N VAL A 176 28.72 -11.95 -22.24
CA VAL A 176 28.61 -11.05 -23.42
C VAL A 176 27.12 -10.69 -23.66
N ALA A 177 26.88 -9.42 -23.98
CA ALA A 177 25.58 -8.78 -24.18
C ALA A 177 25.08 -8.90 -25.63
N THR A 178 23.76 -8.99 -25.80
CA THR A 178 23.06 -8.57 -27.01
C THR A 178 21.83 -7.74 -26.61
N TYR A 179 21.80 -6.50 -27.10
CA TYR A 179 20.82 -5.45 -26.84
C TYR A 179 19.48 -5.71 -27.56
N HIS A 180 18.36 -5.62 -26.82
CA HIS A 180 17.05 -5.23 -27.36
C HIS A 180 16.34 -4.29 -26.37
N PRO A 181 15.79 -3.13 -26.79
CA PRO A 181 15.33 -2.08 -25.89
C PRO A 181 13.88 -2.34 -25.46
N ALA A 182 13.65 -3.31 -24.58
CA ALA A 182 12.44 -3.35 -23.77
C ALA A 182 12.75 -2.64 -22.44
N ARG A 183 11.83 -1.81 -21.93
CA ARG A 183 11.96 -1.15 -20.62
C ARG A 183 11.94 -2.20 -19.49
N VAL A 184 13.07 -2.86 -19.27
CA VAL A 184 13.27 -3.85 -18.22
C VAL A 184 13.73 -3.09 -16.97
N THR A 185 12.88 -3.08 -15.94
CA THR A 185 13.34 -2.68 -14.61
C THR A 185 14.16 -3.86 -14.08
N VAL A 186 15.48 -3.75 -14.16
CA VAL A 186 16.41 -4.78 -13.68
C VAL A 186 16.25 -4.89 -12.15
N LEU A 187 15.60 -5.97 -11.71
CA LEU A 187 15.71 -6.47 -10.36
C LEU A 187 17.12 -7.09 -10.26
N GLY A 188 18.00 -6.51 -9.44
CA GLY A 188 19.45 -6.74 -9.48
C GLY A 188 19.92 -8.19 -9.78
N ASP A 189 20.92 -8.30 -10.67
CA ASP A 189 21.78 -9.45 -11.05
C ASP A 189 21.24 -10.89 -10.98
N THR A 190 19.92 -11.07 -10.99
CA THR A 190 19.29 -12.38 -10.94
C THR A 190 18.44 -12.56 -12.18
N ARG A 191 18.82 -13.54 -13.01
CA ARG A 191 17.99 -13.99 -14.15
C ARG A 191 16.74 -14.67 -13.58
N LEU A 192 15.65 -13.92 -13.47
CA LEU A 192 14.33 -14.46 -13.17
C LEU A 192 13.80 -15.18 -14.41
N SER A 193 13.15 -16.33 -14.24
CA SER A 193 12.49 -17.02 -15.36
C SER A 193 11.32 -16.19 -15.89
N ASP A 194 10.98 -16.33 -17.17
CA ASP A 194 9.89 -15.56 -17.80
C ASP A 194 8.54 -15.80 -17.09
N ASN A 195 8.30 -17.01 -16.59
CA ASN A 195 7.15 -17.34 -15.75
C ASN A 195 7.10 -16.54 -14.44
N ALA A 196 8.26 -16.28 -13.81
CA ALA A 196 8.33 -15.45 -12.61
C ALA A 196 8.07 -13.97 -12.95
N VAL A 197 8.55 -13.49 -14.09
CA VAL A 197 8.32 -12.11 -14.57
C VAL A 197 6.82 -11.87 -14.82
N ASP A 198 6.14 -12.78 -15.51
CA ASP A 198 4.71 -12.64 -15.81
C ASP A 198 3.83 -12.80 -14.57
N PHE A 199 4.20 -13.71 -13.65
CA PHE A 199 3.53 -13.83 -12.35
C PHE A 199 3.64 -12.54 -11.52
N LEU A 200 4.79 -11.88 -11.52
CA LEU A 200 5.00 -10.61 -10.82
C LEU A 200 4.21 -9.48 -11.47
N LYS A 201 4.15 -9.41 -12.81
CA LYS A 201 3.37 -8.39 -13.53
C LYS A 201 1.86 -8.51 -13.29
N PHE A 202 1.28 -9.71 -13.37
CA PHE A 202 -0.19 -9.85 -13.29
C PHE A 202 -0.74 -9.87 -11.86
N LYS A 203 -0.01 -10.49 -10.92
CA LYS A 203 -0.57 -10.84 -9.59
C LYS A 203 -0.27 -9.83 -8.49
N ILE A 204 0.74 -8.98 -8.67
CA ILE A 204 1.04 -7.89 -7.74
C ILE A 204 0.03 -6.75 -7.93
N PHE A 205 -0.28 -6.40 -9.18
CA PHE A 205 -1.15 -5.27 -9.50
C PHE A 205 -2.61 -5.43 -9.04
N ARG A 206 -3.26 -6.59 -9.25
CA ARG A 206 -4.65 -6.79 -8.79
C ARG A 206 -4.81 -6.78 -7.27
N HIS A 207 -3.84 -7.34 -6.54
CA HIS A 207 -3.90 -7.41 -5.07
C HIS A 207 -3.59 -6.06 -4.39
N TRP A 208 -3.27 -5.02 -5.16
CA TRP A 208 -3.01 -3.68 -4.66
C TRP A 208 -4.26 -2.81 -4.53
N GLU A 209 -5.29 -3.07 -5.32
CA GLU A 209 -6.64 -2.51 -5.11
C GLU A 209 -7.26 -3.13 -3.85
N ASP A 210 -7.03 -4.43 -3.62
CA ASP A 210 -7.45 -5.14 -2.40
C ASP A 210 -6.83 -4.55 -1.12
N LEU A 211 -5.64 -3.93 -1.16
CA LEU A 211 -5.06 -3.29 0.04
C LEU A 211 -5.69 -1.93 0.35
N GLU A 212 -6.19 -1.21 -0.66
CA GLU A 212 -7.08 -0.08 -0.42
C GLU A 212 -8.38 -0.61 0.18
N GLU A 213 -9.02 -1.63 -0.41
CA GLU A 213 -10.26 -2.22 0.14
C GLU A 213 -10.09 -2.85 1.53
N VAL A 214 -9.01 -3.57 1.84
CA VAL A 214 -8.79 -4.24 3.13
C VAL A 214 -8.36 -3.26 4.23
N ALA A 215 -7.77 -2.10 3.87
CA ALA A 215 -7.60 -1.00 4.82
C ALA A 215 -8.94 -0.30 5.13
N ILE A 216 -9.84 -0.23 4.14
CA ILE A 216 -11.15 0.41 4.23
C ILE A 216 -12.19 -0.48 4.94
N LEU A 217 -12.23 -1.78 4.65
CA LEU A 217 -13.25 -2.72 5.13
C LEU A 217 -13.02 -3.21 6.56
N HIS A 218 -11.77 -3.27 7.04
CA HIS A 218 -11.50 -3.68 8.42
C HIS A 218 -11.38 -2.51 9.42
N GLY A 219 -11.29 -1.26 8.95
CA GLY A 219 -11.26 -0.06 9.80
C GLY A 219 -12.64 0.59 10.01
N ALA A 220 -13.58 0.42 9.08
CA ALA A 220 -14.92 1.03 9.16
C ALA A 220 -16.00 0.12 9.79
N GLY A 221 -15.65 -1.12 10.14
CA GLY A 221 -16.60 -2.14 10.57
C GLY A 221 -16.63 -2.47 12.07
N LYS A 222 -15.89 -1.75 12.92
CA LYS A 222 -15.84 -2.06 14.36
C LYS A 222 -16.64 -1.12 15.28
N ASP A 223 -17.06 0.04 14.80
CA ASP A 223 -17.77 1.03 15.66
C ASP A 223 -19.30 0.95 15.56
N LEU A 224 -19.87 -0.17 15.11
CA LEU A 224 -21.33 -0.37 15.01
C LEU A 224 -21.84 -1.67 15.64
N ALA A 225 -21.07 -2.30 16.53
CA ALA A 225 -21.50 -3.54 17.20
C ALA A 225 -21.53 -3.48 18.74
N GLU A 226 -21.46 -2.29 19.36
CA GLU A 226 -21.68 -2.12 20.79
C GLU A 226 -22.62 -0.93 21.04
N GLY A 227 -23.92 -1.20 20.97
CA GLY A 227 -24.99 -0.22 21.16
C GLY A 227 -26.36 -0.87 21.13
N GLY A 228 -26.51 -1.98 21.86
CA GLY A 228 -27.77 -2.70 22.03
C GLY A 228 -28.02 -2.90 23.52
N THR A 229 -28.47 -1.84 24.18
CA THR A 229 -28.85 -1.84 25.59
C THR A 229 -30.03 -2.78 25.80
N ARG A 230 -29.89 -3.68 26.77
CA ARG A 230 -30.98 -4.43 27.39
C ARG A 230 -32.05 -3.45 27.89
N THR A 231 -33.28 -3.67 27.48
CA THR A 231 -34.46 -3.41 28.30
C THR A 231 -34.98 -4.75 28.77
#